data_AF-A0A3P9IEE0-F1
#
_entry.id   AF-A0A3P9IEE0-F1
#
_cell.length_a   1.000
_cell.length_b   1.000
_cell.length_c   1.000
_cell.angle_alpha   90.00
_cell.angle_beta   90.00
_cell.angle_gamma   90.00
#
_symmetry.space_group_name_H-M   'P 1'
#
loop_
_entity.id
_entity.type
_entity.pdbx_description
1 polymer ?
#
loop_
_entity_poly.entity_id
_entity_poly.type
_entity_poly.pdbx_seq_one_letter_code
_entity_poly.pdbx_strand_id
1 'polypeptide(L)'
;MASLIKMGMFKKVSLFDYQAMCRNSHHHSSSARPLFTPFYVMMALMRWILSNALMFLLDFNFCGLWHSDYFVNAKAGYHTSHKQRKVDALQPCDTAYPGFMYDSSIRETNSLIKCGRCQKMFVVQQIPDSNLVLVVTQASCDCSRQYGPIVLDPKEIKYNATVKCNRMKSQKVRRRPESCHAYHPKEDATECGRASTLCMSLLTFTAPLLISWTLPSWP
;
A
#
# COMPACT_ATOMS: atom_id res chain seq x y z
N MET A 1 16.59 30.05 -8.47
CA MET A 1 17.27 28.84 -7.95
C MET A 1 18.15 28.13 -8.98
N ALA A 2 17.65 27.75 -10.16
CA ALA A 2 18.46 27.04 -11.18
C ALA A 2 19.81 27.74 -11.52
N SER A 3 19.79 29.06 -11.67
CA SER A 3 21.02 29.84 -11.89
C SER A 3 22.00 29.79 -10.72
N LEU A 4 21.51 29.78 -9.47
CA LEU A 4 22.37 29.71 -8.28
C LEU A 4 23.08 28.36 -8.16
N ILE A 5 22.42 27.28 -8.61
CA ILE A 5 23.03 25.95 -8.72
C ILE A 5 24.11 25.95 -9.82
N LYS A 6 23.82 26.58 -10.98
CA LYS A 6 24.77 26.69 -12.09
C LYS A 6 26.03 27.49 -11.70
N MET A 7 25.88 28.49 -10.84
CA MET A 7 26.98 29.30 -10.32
C MET A 7 27.77 28.62 -9.19
N GLY A 8 27.33 27.44 -8.71
CA GLY A 8 28.01 26.71 -7.65
C GLY A 8 27.67 27.16 -6.23
N MET A 9 26.87 28.22 -6.06
CA MET A 9 26.47 28.74 -4.74
C MET A 9 25.57 27.75 -3.96
N PHE A 10 24.79 26.93 -4.69
CA PHE A 10 24.03 25.83 -4.10
C PHE A 10 24.39 24.50 -4.75
N LYS A 11 24.72 23.52 -3.92
CA LYS A 11 24.95 22.14 -4.34
C LYS A 11 23.67 21.33 -4.17
N LYS A 12 23.17 20.75 -5.26
CA LYS A 12 22.05 19.80 -5.22
C LYS A 12 22.55 18.43 -4.74
N VAL A 13 21.91 17.90 -3.71
CA VAL A 13 22.20 16.57 -3.14
C VAL A 13 20.90 15.77 -3.13
N SER A 14 20.93 14.51 -3.56
CA SER A 14 19.77 13.62 -3.44
C SER A 14 19.77 12.94 -2.08
N LEU A 15 18.72 13.16 -1.29
CA LEU A 15 18.51 12.48 -0.02
C LEU A 15 17.58 11.29 -0.26
N PHE A 16 17.89 10.16 0.39
CA PHE A 16 17.17 8.90 0.22
C PHE A 16 16.56 8.49 1.56
N ASP A 17 15.26 8.25 1.57
CA ASP A 17 14.51 7.69 2.69
C ASP A 17 14.07 6.26 2.33
N TYR A 18 14.62 5.29 3.07
CA TYR A 18 14.35 3.85 2.89
C TYR A 18 13.21 3.34 3.80
N GLN A 19 12.58 4.22 4.58
CA GLN A 19 11.50 3.90 5.52
C GLN A 19 10.20 4.64 5.19
N ALA A 20 10.12 5.22 3.99
CA ALA A 20 8.94 5.94 3.55
C ALA A 20 7.76 5.00 3.28
N MET A 21 6.55 5.56 3.31
CA MET A 21 5.30 4.84 2.99
C MET A 21 4.68 5.45 1.73
N CYS A 22 4.56 4.67 0.66
CA CYS A 22 3.98 5.10 -0.61
C CYS A 22 2.60 4.49 -0.79
N ARG A 23 1.71 5.21 -1.48
CA ARG A 23 0.44 4.65 -1.92
C ARG A 23 0.71 3.57 -2.95
N ASN A 24 0.08 2.41 -2.79
CA ASN A 24 0.20 1.37 -3.77
C ASN A 24 -0.50 1.80 -5.08
N SER A 25 0.29 2.10 -6.12
CA SER A 25 -0.26 2.41 -7.45
C SER A 25 -0.70 1.16 -8.20
N HIS A 26 -0.39 -0.04 -7.69
CA HIS A 26 -0.84 -1.27 -8.32
C HIS A 26 -2.34 -1.42 -8.05
N HIS A 27 -3.13 -1.27 -9.12
CA HIS A 27 -4.47 -1.82 -9.16
C HIS A 27 -4.36 -3.32 -8.89
N HIS A 28 -4.67 -3.74 -7.66
CA HIS A 28 -4.97 -5.13 -7.40
C HIS A 28 -6.19 -5.49 -8.25
N SER A 29 -5.97 -6.05 -9.43
CA SER A 29 -6.94 -6.99 -9.99
C SER A 29 -6.90 -8.17 -9.03
N SER A 30 -7.79 -8.19 -8.04
CA SER A 30 -7.98 -9.36 -7.17
C SER A 30 -8.12 -10.60 -8.05
N SER A 31 -7.06 -11.39 -8.13
CA SER A 31 -7.06 -12.71 -8.79
C SER A 31 -7.63 -13.79 -7.87
N ALA A 32 -8.31 -13.39 -6.80
CA ALA A 32 -9.23 -14.27 -6.10
C ALA A 32 -10.49 -14.37 -6.95
N ARG A 33 -10.57 -15.40 -7.79
CA ARG A 33 -11.87 -15.90 -8.27
C ARG A 33 -12.56 -16.50 -7.05
N PRO A 34 -13.68 -15.96 -6.55
CA PRO A 34 -14.49 -16.74 -5.64
C PRO A 34 -15.43 -17.56 -6.53
N LEU A 35 -14.99 -18.75 -6.94
CA LEU A 35 -15.81 -19.68 -7.74
C LEU A 35 -17.17 -20.02 -7.06
N PHE A 36 -17.34 -19.65 -5.80
CA PHE A 36 -18.54 -19.88 -4.99
C PHE A 36 -19.36 -18.62 -4.68
N THR A 37 -19.04 -17.42 -5.21
CA THR A 37 -19.94 -16.26 -5.06
C THR A 37 -21.35 -16.47 -5.58
N PRO A 38 -21.61 -17.10 -6.75
CA PRO A 38 -22.99 -17.29 -7.19
C PRO A 38 -23.76 -18.21 -6.24
N PHE A 39 -23.15 -19.27 -5.71
CA PHE A 39 -23.81 -20.16 -4.74
C PHE A 39 -24.13 -19.48 -3.42
N TYR A 40 -23.24 -18.62 -2.89
CA TYR A 40 -23.53 -17.84 -1.69
C TYR A 40 -24.66 -16.84 -1.91
N VAL A 41 -24.71 -16.17 -3.06
CA VAL A 41 -25.80 -15.25 -3.42
C VAL A 41 -27.13 -16.01 -3.53
N MET A 42 -27.13 -17.18 -4.17
CA MET A 42 -28.32 -18.03 -4.28
C MET A 42 -28.79 -18.56 -2.92
N MET A 43 -27.87 -19.00 -2.04
CA MET A 43 -28.22 -19.43 -0.68
C MET A 43 -28.77 -18.29 0.17
N ALA A 44 -28.25 -17.07 0.02
CA ALA A 44 -28.79 -15.89 0.70
C ALA A 44 -30.20 -15.54 0.19
N LEU A 45 -30.42 -15.60 -1.13
CA LEU A 45 -31.73 -15.42 -1.76
C LEU A 45 -32.74 -16.47 -1.26
N MET A 46 -32.35 -17.75 -1.23
CA MET A 46 -33.19 -18.82 -0.71
C MET A 46 -33.54 -18.62 0.77
N ARG A 47 -32.56 -18.24 1.61
CA ARG A 47 -32.82 -17.92 3.02
C ARG A 47 -33.77 -16.73 3.18
N TRP A 48 -33.62 -15.69 2.37
CA TRP A 48 -34.52 -14.53 2.38
C TRP A 48 -35.94 -14.89 1.94
N ILE A 49 -36.10 -15.65 0.85
CA ILE A 49 -37.42 -16.12 0.39
C ILE A 49 -38.07 -16.98 1.48
N LEU A 50 -37.31 -17.91 2.08
CA LEU A 50 -37.82 -18.80 3.11
C LEU A 50 -38.24 -18.04 4.37
N SER A 51 -37.49 -17.01 4.79
CA SER A 51 -37.88 -16.20 5.95
C SER A 51 -39.16 -15.40 5.70
N ASN A 52 -39.32 -14.83 4.50
CA ASN A 52 -40.53 -14.11 4.13
C ASN A 52 -41.73 -15.06 3.97
N ALA A 53 -41.53 -16.25 3.41
CA ALA A 53 -42.57 -17.27 3.34
C ALA A 53 -42.99 -17.77 4.73
N LEU A 54 -42.04 -17.95 5.66
CA LEU A 54 -42.33 -18.33 7.05
C LEU A 54 -43.11 -17.23 7.77
N MET A 55 -42.72 -15.96 7.62
CA MET A 55 -43.46 -14.82 8.17
C MET A 55 -44.86 -14.72 7.57
N PHE A 56 -44.99 -14.89 6.24
CA PHE A 56 -46.29 -14.89 5.57
C PHE A 56 -47.18 -16.04 6.06
N LEU A 57 -46.63 -17.24 6.26
CA LEU A 57 -47.36 -18.38 6.82
C LEU A 57 -47.74 -18.15 8.29
N LEU A 58 -46.90 -17.51 9.10
CA LEU A 58 -47.23 -17.10 10.46
C LEU A 58 -48.37 -16.07 10.48
N ASP A 59 -48.33 -15.08 9.58
CA ASP A 59 -49.37 -14.06 9.43
C ASP A 59 -50.69 -14.65 8.88
N PHE A 60 -50.61 -15.63 7.97
CA PHE A 60 -51.77 -16.34 7.42
C PHE A 60 -52.34 -17.40 8.37
N ASN A 61 -51.60 -17.84 9.39
CA ASN A 61 -52.06 -18.78 10.39
C ASN A 61 -52.90 -18.05 11.45
N PHE A 62 -54.11 -17.66 11.02
CA PHE A 62 -55.33 -17.61 11.83
C PHE A 62 -55.36 -16.80 13.14
N CYS A 63 -54.57 -15.72 13.28
CA CYS A 63 -54.80 -14.71 14.34
C CYS A 63 -54.67 -13.24 13.90
N GLY A 64 -54.64 -12.95 12.59
CA GLY A 64 -54.64 -11.56 12.07
C GLY A 64 -55.98 -11.06 11.51
N LEU A 65 -56.96 -11.94 11.31
CA LEU A 65 -58.25 -11.57 10.69
C LEU A 65 -59.24 -10.94 11.70
N TRP A 66 -58.91 -10.87 13.00
CA TRP A 66 -59.84 -10.39 14.01
C TRP A 66 -59.23 -9.61 15.18
N HIS A 67 -58.15 -8.86 14.97
CA HIS A 67 -57.92 -7.65 15.79
C HIS A 67 -57.23 -6.55 14.98
N SER A 68 -58.07 -5.60 14.58
CA SER A 68 -57.71 -4.21 14.37
C SER A 68 -56.95 -3.72 15.60
N ASP A 69 -55.70 -3.30 15.44
CA ASP A 69 -55.25 -1.95 15.81
C ASP A 69 -53.76 -1.85 16.19
N TYR A 70 -53.22 -0.67 15.85
CA TYR A 70 -51.99 -0.01 16.32
C TYR A 70 -50.61 -0.56 15.92
N PHE A 71 -50.09 0.03 14.84
CA PHE A 71 -48.88 0.85 14.83
C PHE A 71 -47.78 0.51 15.85
N VAL A 72 -46.68 -0.08 15.39
CA VAL A 72 -45.32 0.46 15.61
C VAL A 72 -44.48 0.15 14.38
N ASN A 73 -44.24 1.16 13.55
CA ASN A 73 -43.21 1.12 12.53
C ASN A 73 -41.86 1.20 13.25
N ALA A 74 -41.30 0.04 13.62
CA ALA A 74 -39.96 -0.05 14.18
C ALA A 74 -38.94 0.26 13.07
N LYS A 75 -38.78 1.55 12.78
CA LYS A 75 -37.63 2.07 12.05
C LYS A 75 -36.41 1.84 12.94
N ALA A 76 -35.83 0.64 12.86
CA ALA A 76 -34.52 0.34 13.41
C ALA A 76 -33.51 1.22 12.67
N GLY A 77 -33.34 2.43 13.19
CA GLY A 77 -32.29 3.35 12.80
C GLY A 77 -30.94 2.74 13.16
N TYR A 78 -30.40 1.91 12.27
CA TYR A 78 -28.98 1.61 12.26
C TYR A 78 -28.22 2.86 11.81
N HIS A 79 -28.08 3.81 12.72
CA HIS A 79 -26.96 4.73 12.70
C HIS A 79 -25.70 3.91 12.98
N THR A 80 -24.94 3.60 11.94
CA THR A 80 -23.49 3.86 11.86
C THR A 80 -23.05 3.60 10.41
N SER A 81 -23.30 4.58 9.55
CA SER A 81 -22.46 4.75 8.37
C SER A 81 -21.07 5.18 8.86
N HIS A 82 -20.29 4.23 9.37
CA HIS A 82 -18.84 4.36 9.26
C HIS A 82 -18.54 4.26 7.78
N LYS A 83 -18.61 5.41 7.11
CA LYS A 83 -17.96 5.65 5.83
C LYS A 83 -16.48 5.43 6.11
N GLN A 84 -16.05 4.16 6.09
CA GLN A 84 -14.66 3.74 6.09
C GLN A 84 -14.07 4.47 4.90
N ARG A 85 -13.48 5.63 5.17
CA ARG A 85 -12.68 6.35 4.20
C ARG A 85 -11.61 5.33 3.85
N LYS A 86 -11.71 4.75 2.65
CA LYS A 86 -10.73 3.80 2.12
C LYS A 86 -9.38 4.50 2.26
N VAL A 87 -8.66 4.19 3.35
CA VAL A 87 -7.29 4.63 3.50
C VAL A 87 -6.57 3.80 2.47
N ASP A 88 -6.10 4.45 1.42
CA ASP A 88 -5.31 3.80 0.38
C ASP A 88 -4.21 3.00 1.09
N ALA A 89 -4.14 1.70 0.80
CA ALA A 89 -3.16 0.82 1.43
C ALA A 89 -1.75 1.39 1.14
N LEU A 90 -1.09 1.84 2.20
CA LEU A 90 0.28 2.32 2.16
C LEU A 90 1.22 1.13 2.28
N GLN A 91 2.26 1.10 1.45
CA GLN A 91 3.32 0.09 1.51
C GLN A 91 4.68 0.75 1.76
N PRO A 92 5.62 0.05 2.43
CA PRO A 92 7.00 0.51 2.53
C PRO A 92 7.61 0.71 1.13
N CYS A 93 8.25 1.84 0.91
CA CYS A 93 8.90 2.20 -0.35
C CYS A 93 10.14 3.03 -0.09
N ASP A 94 11.02 3.09 -1.09
CA ASP A 94 12.16 3.99 -1.07
C ASP A 94 11.78 5.28 -1.79
N THR A 95 12.01 6.42 -1.16
CA THR A 95 11.80 7.74 -1.77
C THR A 95 13.09 8.52 -1.84
N ALA A 96 13.21 9.37 -2.86
CA ALA A 96 14.25 10.37 -2.92
C ALA A 96 13.65 11.76 -3.08
N TYR A 97 14.27 12.72 -2.39
CA TYR A 97 13.94 14.13 -2.49
C TYR A 97 15.23 14.94 -2.70
N PRO A 98 15.15 16.04 -3.47
CA PRO A 98 16.29 16.92 -3.68
C PRO A 98 16.52 17.81 -2.44
N GLY A 99 17.69 17.68 -1.82
CA GLY A 99 18.24 18.63 -0.87
C GLY A 99 19.15 19.66 -1.55
N PHE A 100 19.28 20.84 -0.95
CA PHE A 100 20.20 21.88 -1.40
C PHE A 100 21.09 22.30 -0.25
N MET A 101 22.41 22.22 -0.45
CA MET A 101 23.40 22.70 0.50
C MET A 101 23.99 24.01 -0.03
N TYR A 102 24.01 25.02 0.84
CA TYR A 102 24.67 26.29 0.53
C TYR A 102 26.18 26.15 0.66
N ASP A 103 26.92 26.67 -0.31
CA ASP A 103 28.38 26.75 -0.28
C ASP A 103 28.80 28.17 0.13
N SER A 104 29.45 28.30 1.30
CA SER A 104 29.84 29.59 1.90
C SER A 104 31.08 30.21 1.27
N SER A 105 31.74 29.54 0.33
CA SER A 105 32.88 30.11 -0.41
C SER A 105 32.49 31.34 -1.22
N ILE A 106 31.21 31.45 -1.61
CA ILE A 106 30.67 32.52 -2.43
C ILE A 106 29.77 33.41 -1.56
N ARG A 107 30.31 34.54 -1.09
CA ARG A 107 29.60 35.50 -0.24
C ARG A 107 28.63 36.40 -1.00
N GLU A 108 29.05 36.83 -2.19
CA GLU A 108 28.29 37.77 -3.02
C GLU A 108 28.38 37.37 -4.49
N THR A 109 27.22 37.34 -5.15
CA THR A 109 27.16 37.14 -6.60
C THR A 109 26.10 38.00 -7.23
N ASN A 110 26.42 38.53 -8.40
CA ASN A 110 25.48 39.17 -9.28
C ASN A 110 25.51 38.46 -10.64
N SER A 111 24.34 38.24 -11.23
CA SER A 111 24.30 37.72 -12.59
C SER A 111 23.00 38.07 -13.28
N LEU A 112 22.95 37.78 -14.57
CA LEU A 112 21.84 38.03 -15.44
C LEU A 112 21.21 36.71 -15.91
N ILE A 113 19.91 36.56 -15.69
CA ILE A 113 19.13 35.41 -16.19
C ILE A 113 18.52 35.82 -17.52
N LYS A 114 18.90 35.11 -18.59
CA LYS A 114 18.25 35.24 -19.90
C LYS A 114 16.96 34.42 -19.89
N CYS A 115 15.84 35.07 -20.17
CA CYS A 115 14.49 34.50 -20.17
C CYS A 115 13.88 34.61 -21.58
N GLY A 116 14.52 33.97 -22.56
CA GLY A 116 14.17 34.08 -23.97
C GLY A 116 14.49 35.47 -24.54
N ARG A 117 13.47 36.32 -24.68
CA ARG A 117 13.58 37.67 -25.30
C ARG A 117 13.88 38.79 -24.30
N CYS A 118 13.88 38.49 -23.00
CA CYS A 118 14.19 39.45 -21.95
C CYS A 118 15.34 38.94 -21.09
N GLN A 119 15.90 39.83 -20.28
CA GLN A 119 16.92 39.50 -19.31
C GLN A 119 16.56 40.11 -17.96
N LYS A 120 16.80 39.36 -16.89
CA LYS A 120 16.48 39.74 -15.51
C LYS A 120 17.74 39.67 -14.67
N MET A 121 18.14 40.78 -14.05
CA MET A 121 19.30 40.79 -13.17
C MET A 121 18.91 40.35 -11.76
N PHE A 122 19.84 39.70 -11.08
CA PHE A 122 19.72 39.41 -9.66
C PHE A 122 21.05 39.60 -8.96
N VAL A 123 20.95 39.92 -7.68
CA VAL A 123 22.07 40.04 -6.74
C VAL A 123 21.76 39.15 -5.56
N VAL A 124 22.76 38.40 -5.11
CA VAL A 124 22.70 37.53 -3.95
C VAL A 124 23.81 37.90 -2.99
N GLN A 125 23.44 38.09 -1.73
CA GLN A 125 24.36 38.44 -0.65
C GLN A 125 24.06 37.57 0.57
N GLN A 126 25.11 36.99 1.15
CA GLN A 126 25.01 36.28 2.43
C GLN A 126 24.80 37.28 3.57
N ILE A 127 23.88 36.95 4.50
CA ILE A 127 23.71 37.73 5.72
C ILE A 127 24.74 37.24 6.75
N PRO A 128 25.59 38.12 7.32
CA PRO A 128 26.63 37.72 8.27
C PRO A 128 26.03 37.00 9.48
N ASP A 129 26.80 36.08 10.05
CA ASP A 129 26.45 35.30 11.24
C ASP A 129 25.12 34.53 11.16
N SER A 130 24.68 34.18 9.94
CA SER A 130 23.46 33.42 9.72
C SER A 130 23.56 32.45 8.54
N ASN A 131 22.60 31.54 8.44
CA ASN A 131 22.38 30.67 7.29
C ASN A 131 21.49 31.34 6.21
N LEU A 132 21.17 32.62 6.36
CA LEU A 132 20.26 33.34 5.48
C LEU A 132 21.01 33.99 4.32
N VAL A 133 20.33 34.05 3.18
CA VAL A 133 20.83 34.61 1.94
C VAL A 133 19.79 35.56 1.37
N LEU A 134 20.17 36.82 1.20
CA LEU A 134 19.32 37.85 0.60
C LEU A 134 19.43 37.77 -0.93
N VAL A 135 18.30 37.63 -1.61
CA VAL A 135 18.22 37.60 -3.07
C VAL A 135 17.35 38.77 -3.53
N VAL A 136 17.95 39.68 -4.29
CA VAL A 136 17.27 40.82 -4.90
C VAL A 136 17.15 40.55 -6.40
N THR A 137 15.95 40.67 -6.96
CA THR A 137 15.72 40.44 -8.39
C THR A 137 14.90 41.57 -9.00
N GLN A 138 15.17 41.91 -10.27
CA GLN A 138 14.35 42.88 -10.99
C GLN A 138 12.96 42.30 -11.32
N ALA A 139 11.92 43.11 -11.19
CA ALA A 139 10.54 42.73 -11.53
C ALA A 139 10.18 42.94 -13.03
N SER A 140 11.16 43.26 -13.88
CA SER A 140 10.94 43.66 -15.28
C SER A 140 10.51 42.54 -16.22
N CYS A 141 10.75 41.27 -15.88
CA CYS A 141 10.36 40.13 -16.72
C CYS A 141 9.95 38.89 -15.92
N ASP A 142 8.94 38.18 -16.42
CA ASP A 142 8.49 36.89 -15.90
C ASP A 142 9.23 35.73 -16.60
N CYS A 143 10.00 34.98 -15.81
CA CYS A 143 10.82 33.86 -16.27
C CYS A 143 10.22 32.49 -15.95
N SER A 144 9.00 32.45 -15.40
CA SER A 144 8.36 31.23 -14.87
C SER A 144 8.12 30.16 -15.95
N ARG A 145 7.93 30.57 -17.21
CA ARG A 145 7.76 29.64 -18.34
C ARG A 145 9.03 28.88 -18.71
N GLN A 146 10.21 29.49 -18.55
CA GLN A 146 11.48 28.86 -18.92
C GLN A 146 12.09 28.08 -17.75
N TYR A 147 11.92 28.57 -16.52
CA TYR A 147 12.42 27.93 -15.31
C TYR A 147 11.23 27.53 -14.44
N GLY A 148 10.82 26.25 -14.56
CA GLY A 148 9.75 25.70 -13.76
C GLY A 148 10.08 25.65 -12.25
N PRO A 149 9.05 25.51 -11.39
CA PRO A 149 9.26 25.37 -9.95
C PRO A 149 10.08 24.12 -9.64
N ILE A 150 11.03 24.26 -8.70
CA ILE A 150 11.78 23.11 -8.20
C ILE A 150 10.94 22.47 -7.10
N VAL A 151 10.33 21.34 -7.44
CA VAL A 151 9.52 20.55 -6.52
C VAL A 151 10.42 19.85 -5.50
N LEU A 152 10.09 19.99 -4.21
CA LEU A 152 10.78 19.34 -3.09
C LEU A 152 10.10 18.04 -2.65
N ASP A 153 9.01 17.67 -3.31
CA ASP A 153 8.20 16.51 -2.94
C ASP A 153 8.98 15.20 -3.10
N PRO A 154 8.78 14.25 -2.17
CA PRO A 154 9.42 12.95 -2.23
C PRO A 154 8.91 12.17 -3.44
N LYS A 155 9.85 11.63 -4.21
CA LYS A 155 9.55 10.80 -5.37
C LYS A 155 9.93 9.35 -5.09
N GLU A 156 9.01 8.43 -5.30
CA GLU A 156 9.27 7.00 -5.22
C GLU A 156 10.34 6.57 -6.24
N ILE A 157 11.33 5.80 -5.76
CA ILE A 157 12.41 5.28 -6.58
C ILE A 157 12.06 3.87 -7.04
N LYS A 158 11.98 3.71 -8.36
CA LYS A 158 11.86 2.38 -8.99
C LYS A 158 13.24 1.93 -9.40
N TYR A 159 13.78 0.92 -8.70
CA TYR A 159 15.09 0.39 -9.01
C TYR A 159 15.07 -0.49 -10.25
N ASN A 160 15.90 -0.16 -11.23
CA ASN A 160 16.21 -1.06 -12.33
C ASN A 160 17.13 -2.18 -11.83
N ALA A 161 16.99 -3.38 -12.40
CA ALA A 161 17.80 -4.54 -12.03
C ALA A 161 19.32 -4.27 -12.06
N THR A 162 19.77 -3.48 -13.04
CA THR A 162 21.17 -3.06 -13.21
C THR A 162 21.70 -2.22 -12.03
N VAL A 163 20.89 -1.30 -11.49
CA VAL A 163 21.28 -0.44 -10.36
C VAL A 163 21.44 -1.27 -9.09
N LYS A 164 20.54 -2.24 -8.87
CA LYS A 164 20.64 -3.17 -7.74
C LYS A 164 21.93 -3.97 -7.81
N CYS A 165 22.30 -4.49 -8.99
CA CYS A 165 23.54 -5.24 -9.19
C CYS A 165 24.79 -4.37 -8.93
N ASN A 166 24.82 -3.15 -9.44
CA ASN A 166 25.94 -2.23 -9.21
C ASN A 166 26.13 -1.92 -7.71
N ARG A 167 25.03 -1.74 -6.97
CA ARG A 167 25.07 -1.53 -5.51
C ARG A 167 25.57 -2.77 -4.75
N MET A 168 25.24 -3.97 -5.22
CA MET A 168 25.77 -5.21 -4.64
C MET A 168 27.27 -5.37 -4.88
N LYS A 169 27.82 -4.81 -5.96
CA LYS A 169 29.26 -4.80 -6.22
C LYS A 169 30.02 -3.84 -5.31
N SER A 170 29.40 -2.72 -4.93
CA SER A 170 29.96 -1.71 -4.03
C SER A 170 29.54 -1.93 -2.56
N GLN A 171 29.59 -3.16 -2.06
CA GLN A 171 29.21 -3.44 -0.68
C GLN A 171 30.09 -2.65 0.29
N LYS A 172 29.43 -2.01 1.27
CA LYS A 172 30.13 -1.45 2.44
C LYS A 172 30.84 -2.60 3.16
N VAL A 173 32.04 -2.35 3.69
CA VAL A 173 32.78 -3.33 4.49
C VAL A 173 31.90 -3.78 5.65
N ARG A 174 31.65 -5.09 5.74
CA ARG A 174 30.96 -5.73 6.87
C ARG A 174 31.94 -6.67 7.54
N ARG A 175 32.09 -6.56 8.86
CA ARG A 175 32.84 -7.54 9.64
C ARG A 175 31.97 -8.79 9.80
N ARG A 176 32.50 -9.96 9.44
CA ARG A 176 31.85 -11.23 9.74
C ARG A 176 32.07 -11.60 11.22
N PRO A 177 31.15 -12.35 11.85
CA PRO A 177 31.43 -13.00 13.13
C PRO A 177 32.71 -13.84 13.05
N GLU A 178 33.41 -13.98 14.16
CA GLU A 178 34.70 -14.69 14.21
C GLU A 178 34.56 -16.20 14.09
N SER A 179 33.47 -16.78 14.60
CA SER A 179 33.13 -18.18 14.43
C SER A 179 31.71 -18.37 13.90
N CYS A 180 31.50 -19.46 13.17
CA CYS A 180 30.19 -19.93 12.72
C CYS A 180 30.05 -21.38 13.16
N HIS A 181 29.15 -21.65 14.11
CA HIS A 181 28.86 -23.00 14.60
C HIS A 181 27.59 -23.50 13.94
N ALA A 182 27.70 -23.96 12.69
CA ALA A 182 26.56 -24.42 11.89
C ALA A 182 26.09 -25.85 12.24
N TYR A 183 26.89 -26.60 12.99
CA TYR A 183 26.62 -27.99 13.32
C TYR A 183 26.98 -28.26 14.78
N HIS A 184 26.10 -28.99 15.46
CA HIS A 184 26.36 -29.51 16.79
C HIS A 184 26.30 -31.04 16.78
N PRO A 185 27.24 -31.78 17.42
CA PRO A 185 27.28 -33.24 17.36
C PRO A 185 26.09 -33.94 18.05
N LYS A 186 25.30 -33.21 18.84
CA LYS A 186 24.01 -33.69 19.40
C LYS A 186 22.79 -33.25 18.59
N GLU A 187 23.00 -32.61 17.43
CA GLU A 187 21.93 -32.24 16.53
C GLU A 187 21.57 -33.46 15.67
N ASP A 188 20.35 -33.96 15.85
CA ASP A 188 19.82 -35.09 15.08
C ASP A 188 18.93 -34.55 13.95
N ALA A 189 19.40 -34.66 12.70
CA ALA A 189 18.66 -34.25 11.52
C ALA A 189 17.70 -35.33 10.99
N THR A 190 17.60 -36.47 11.67
CA THR A 190 16.74 -37.60 11.23
C THR A 190 15.27 -37.40 11.56
N GLU A 191 14.93 -36.48 12.47
CA GLU A 191 13.55 -35.99 12.68
C GLU A 191 13.14 -34.96 11.61
N CYS A 192 13.47 -35.20 10.34
CA CYS A 192 12.86 -34.45 9.26
C CYS A 192 11.39 -34.87 9.16
N GLY A 193 10.47 -33.91 9.25
CA GLY A 193 9.03 -34.12 9.39
C GLY A 193 8.47 -35.29 8.58
N ARG A 194 8.30 -36.44 9.24
CA ARG A 194 7.48 -37.53 8.73
C ARG A 194 6.02 -37.08 8.86
N ALA A 195 5.54 -36.37 7.86
CA ALA A 195 4.11 -36.19 7.70
C ALA A 195 3.49 -37.59 7.61
N SER A 196 2.54 -37.89 8.50
CA SER A 196 1.71 -39.08 8.38
C SER A 196 0.98 -38.99 7.03
N THR A 197 1.38 -39.81 6.07
CA THR A 197 0.57 -40.02 4.87
C THR A 197 -0.77 -40.58 5.36
N LEU A 198 -1.85 -39.81 5.19
CA LEU A 198 -3.19 -40.29 5.44
C LEU A 198 -3.45 -41.47 4.48
N CYS A 199 -3.24 -42.68 4.96
CA CYS A 199 -3.62 -43.87 4.23
C CYS A 199 -5.14 -44.02 4.40
N MET A 200 -5.88 -43.77 3.33
CA MET A 200 -7.33 -44.01 3.30
C MET A 200 -7.55 -45.52 3.43
N SER A 201 -8.00 -45.99 4.59
CA SER A 201 -8.33 -47.39 4.78
C SER A 201 -9.50 -47.78 3.86
N LEU A 202 -9.28 -48.68 2.91
CA LEU A 202 -10.32 -49.16 1.98
C LEU A 202 -11.58 -49.66 2.73
N LEU A 203 -11.37 -50.23 3.91
CA LEU A 203 -12.40 -50.77 4.80
C LEU A 203 -13.44 -49.73 5.24
N THR A 204 -13.03 -48.47 5.48
CA THR A 204 -13.97 -47.41 5.89
C THR A 204 -14.80 -46.91 4.72
N PHE A 205 -14.34 -47.09 3.48
CA PHE A 205 -15.08 -46.72 2.27
C PHE A 205 -16.08 -47.83 1.86
N THR A 206 -15.76 -49.10 2.09
CA THR A 206 -16.64 -50.23 1.70
C THR A 206 -17.70 -50.56 2.75
N ALA A 207 -17.48 -50.23 4.02
CA ALA A 207 -18.45 -50.48 5.09
C ALA A 207 -19.84 -49.85 4.85
N PRO A 208 -19.98 -48.56 4.46
CA PRO A 208 -21.31 -47.98 4.22
C PRO A 208 -22.01 -48.54 2.98
N LEU A 209 -21.26 -49.04 1.99
CA LEU A 209 -21.82 -49.69 0.79
C LEU A 209 -22.39 -51.08 1.11
N LEU A 210 -21.78 -51.83 2.02
CA LEU A 210 -22.33 -53.10 2.47
C LEU A 210 -23.56 -52.90 3.35
N ILE A 211 -23.54 -51.89 4.22
CA ILE A 211 -24.68 -51.56 5.09
C ILE A 211 -25.91 -51.12 4.25
N SER A 212 -25.71 -50.36 3.17
CA SER A 212 -26.79 -49.96 2.27
C SER A 212 -27.36 -51.11 1.43
N TRP A 213 -26.57 -52.16 1.16
CA TRP A 213 -27.05 -53.38 0.50
C TRP A 213 -27.82 -54.31 1.45
N THR A 214 -27.56 -54.24 2.76
CA THR A 214 -28.21 -55.09 3.76
C THR A 214 -29.42 -54.48 4.44
N LEU A 215 -29.70 -53.19 4.26
CA LEU A 215 -30.94 -52.56 4.72
C LEU A 215 -32.03 -52.85 3.67
N PRO A 216 -33.00 -53.74 3.96
CA PRO A 216 -34.15 -53.91 3.10
C PRO A 216 -34.89 -52.56 3.10
N SER A 217 -35.26 -52.09 1.91
CA SER A 217 -36.26 -51.05 1.73
C SER A 217 -37.44 -51.33 2.65
N TRP A 218 -37.57 -50.57 3.75
CA TRP A 218 -38.75 -50.66 4.58
C TRP A 218 -39.93 -50.08 3.78
N PRO A 219 -41.04 -50.84 3.67
CA PRO A 219 -42.26 -50.40 2.98
C PRO A 219 -42.95 -49.24 3.69
#